data_AF-W4F5J0-F1
#
_entry.id   AF-W4F5J0-F1
#
_cell.length_a   1.000
_cell.length_b   1.000
_cell.length_c   1.000
_cell.angle_alpha   90.00
_cell.angle_beta   90.00
_cell.angle_gamma   90.00
#
_symmetry.space_group_name_H-M   'P 1'
#
loop_
_entity.id
_entity.type
_entity.pdbx_description
1 polymer ?
#
loop_
_entity_poly.entity_id
_entity_poly.type
_entity_poly.pdbx_seq_one_letter_code
_entity_poly.pdbx_strand_id
1 'polypeptide(L)' 'MEENKYAQLNHEQLREINEMEEKLGVTLIAYDTSATQTNRSTSFNNASSEINPS' A
#
# COMPACT_ATOMS: atom_id res chain seq x y z
N MET A 1 -11.64 12.21 -1.31
CA MET A 1 -11.77 10.76 -1.03
C MET A 1 -10.61 10.12 -1.75
N GLU A 2 -9.72 9.42 -1.04
CA GLU A 2 -8.67 8.63 -1.69
C GLU A 2 -9.35 7.60 -2.60
N GLU A 3 -9.02 7.64 -3.90
CA GLU A 3 -9.48 6.62 -4.84
C GLU A 3 -8.74 5.32 -4.53
N ASN A 4 -9.29 4.53 -3.61
CA ASN A 4 -8.85 3.16 -3.39
C ASN A 4 -9.16 2.35 -4.66
N LYS A 5 -8.17 2.27 -5.55
CA LYS A 5 -8.27 1.50 -6.79
C LYS A 5 -8.18 0.01 -6.47
N TYR A 6 -9.08 -0.78 -7.02
CA TYR A 6 -8.99 -2.25 -6.91
C TYR A 6 -7.73 -2.76 -7.63
N ALA A 7 -7.10 -3.79 -7.07
CA ALA A 7 -5.96 -4.42 -7.72
C ALA A 7 -6.42 -5.13 -9.01
N GLN A 8 -5.67 -4.94 -10.09
CA GLN A 8 -5.89 -5.72 -11.31
C GLN A 8 -5.19 -7.07 -11.16
N LEU A 9 -5.97 -8.14 -11.07
CA LEU A 9 -5.44 -9.49 -10.86
C LEU A 9 -5.47 -10.29 -12.16
N ASN A 10 -4.46 -11.14 -12.35
CA ASN A 10 -4.48 -12.17 -13.38
C ASN A 10 -5.22 -13.44 -12.88
N HIS A 11 -5.41 -14.42 -13.77
CA HIS A 11 -6.17 -15.62 -13.46
C HIS A 11 -5.56 -16.48 -12.34
N GLU A 12 -4.23 -16.58 -12.29
CA GLU A 12 -3.53 -17.35 -11.27
C GLU A 12 -3.67 -16.71 -9.88
N GLN A 13 -3.48 -15.39 -9.81
CA GLN A 13 -3.67 -14.61 -8.57
C GLN A 13 -5.11 -14.67 -8.07
N LEU A 14 -6.09 -14.62 -8.97
CA LEU A 14 -7.50 -14.73 -8.60
C LEU A 14 -7.82 -16.13 -8.04
N ARG A 15 -7.25 -17.18 -8.64
CA ARG A 15 -7.40 -18.55 -8.15
C ARG A 15 -6.84 -18.71 -6.74
N GLU A 16 -5.64 -18.18 -6.47
CA GLU A 16 -5.02 -18.22 -5.15
C GLU A 16 -5.89 -17.51 -4.10
N ILE A 17 -6.42 -16.33 -4.42
CA ILE A 17 -7.33 -15.60 -3.53
C ILE A 17 -8.58 -16.42 -3.23
N ASN A 18 -9.21 -17.03 -4.24
CA ASN A 18 -10.42 -17.84 -4.02
C ASN A 18 -10.15 -19.05 -3.09
N GLU A 19 -9.00 -19.72 -3.26
CA GLU A 19 -8.61 -20.84 -2.39
C GLU A 19 -8.38 -20.36 -0.94
N MET A 20 -7.83 -19.15 -0.76
CA MET A 20 -7.68 -18.55 0.56
C MET A 20 -9.02 -18.12 1.16
N GLU A 21 -9.92 -17.53 0.37
CA GLU A 21 -11.28 -17.15 0.79
C GLU A 21 -12.04 -18.36 1.33
N GLU A 22 -12.01 -19.47 0.59
CA GLU A 22 -12.66 -20.73 0.99
C GLU A 22 -12.03 -21.29 2.28
N LYS A 23 -10.70 -21.31 2.36
CA LYS A 23 -9.98 -21.85 3.52
C LYS A 23 -10.22 -21.03 4.80
N LEU A 24 -10.34 -19.71 4.67
CA LEU A 24 -10.50 -18.80 5.79
C LEU A 24 -11.98 -18.56 6.14
N GLY A 25 -12.89 -18.83 5.20
CA GLY A 25 -14.32 -18.52 5.35
C GLY A 25 -14.59 -17.01 5.32
N VAL A 26 -13.79 -16.25 4.59
CA VAL A 26 -13.90 -14.78 4.48
C VAL A 26 -13.85 -14.33 3.03
N THR A 27 -14.26 -13.09 2.77
CA THR A 27 -14.06 -12.43 1.48
C THR A 27 -12.82 -11.55 1.56
N LEU A 28 -11.88 -11.74 0.63
CA LEU A 28 -10.66 -10.95 0.52
C LEU A 28 -10.85 -9.87 -0.56
N ILE A 29 -10.49 -8.63 -0.25
CA ILE A 29 -10.53 -7.51 -1.20
C ILE A 29 -9.12 -7.02 -1.46
N ALA A 30 -8.70 -7.06 -2.72
CA ALA A 30 -7.38 -6.60 -3.14
C ALA A 30 -7.41 -5.15 -3.64
N TYR A 31 -6.54 -4.31 -3.08
CA TYR A 31 -6.38 -2.91 -3.47
C TYR A 31 -5.00 -2.66 -4.07
N ASP A 32 -4.94 -1.73 -5.02
CA ASP A 32 -3.71 -1.25 -5.65
C ASP A 32 -3.05 -0.17 -4.78
N THR A 33 -1.99 -0.55 -4.07
CA THR A 33 -1.23 0.35 -3.18
C THR A 33 -0.31 1.31 -3.93
N SER A 34 -0.28 1.30 -5.27
CA SER A 34 0.44 2.31 -6.04
C SER A 34 -0.27 3.67 -6.03
N ALA A 35 -1.59 3.68 -5.85
CA ALA A 35 -2.39 4.91 -5.73
C ALA A 35 -2.13 5.66 -4.41
N THR A 36 -1.68 4.97 -3.36
CA THR A 36 -1.45 5.54 -2.03
C THR A 36 -0.03 6.10 -1.82
N GLN A 37 0.84 6.01 -2.83
CA GLN A 37 2.23 6.49 -2.74
C GLN A 37 2.46 7.92 -3.26
N THR A 38 1.46 8.58 -3.84
CA THR A 38 1.66 9.92 -4.45
C THR A 38 1.93 11.05 -3.44
N ASN A 39 1.70 10.89 -2.13
CA ASN A 39 1.83 12.00 -1.15
C ASN A 39 2.66 11.72 0.11
N ARG A 40 3.45 10.65 0.20
CA ARG A 40 4.29 10.38 1.40
C ARG A 40 5.77 10.76 1.26
N SER A 41 6.11 11.62 0.32
CA SER A 41 7.49 12.06 0.06
C SER A 41 7.66 13.58 0.01
N THR A 42 7.03 14.33 0.92
CA THR A 42 7.46 15.70 1.28
C THR A 42 6.96 16.07 2.68
N SER A 43 7.64 15.63 3.74
CA SER A 43 7.79 16.32 5.05
C SER A 43 8.07 15.32 6.18
N PHE A 44 9.32 14.87 6.27
CA PHE A 44 9.95 14.63 7.56
C PHE A 44 11.22 15.49 7.60
N ASN A 45 11.01 16.81 7.66
CA ASN A 45 12.02 17.69 8.23
C ASN A 45 12.08 17.36 9.71
N ASN A 46 13.25 17.00 10.24
CA ASN A 46 13.79 17.57 11.48
C ASN A 46 15.20 17.05 11.79
N ALA A 47 16.13 18.01 11.75
CA ALA A 47 17.17 18.26 12.73
C ALA A 47 18.24 17.19 12.98
N SER A 48 19.33 17.28 12.21
CA SER A 48 20.74 17.01 12.56
C SER A 48 21.52 17.42 11.31
N SER A 49 22.39 18.42 11.25
CA SER A 49 23.51 18.74 12.13
C SER A 49 24.20 19.99 11.55
N GLU A 50 24.41 21.04 12.36
CA GLU A 50 25.50 22.01 12.19
C GLU A 50 25.53 22.90 13.45
N ILE A 51 26.20 22.42 14.49
CA ILE A 51 26.65 23.29 15.60
C ILE A 51 27.87 24.02 15.03
N ASN A 52 27.72 25.30 14.76
CA ASN A 52 28.80 26.19 14.35
C ASN A 52 29.55 26.64 15.63
N PRO A 53 30.80 26.20 15.89
CA PRO A 53 31.60 26.83 16.91
C PRO A 53 32.23 28.12 16.32
N SER A 54 32.17 29.17 17.12
CA SER A 54 32.61 30.54 16.85
C SER A 54 34.00 30.69 16.21
#